data_AF-A0A973SZ07-F1
#
_entry.id   AF-A0A973SZ07-F1
#
_cell.length_a   1.000
_cell.length_b   1.000
_cell.length_c   1.000
_cell.angle_alpha   90.00
_cell.angle_beta   90.00
_cell.angle_gamma   90.00
#
_symmetry.space_group_name_H-M   'P 1'
#
loop_
_entity.id
_entity.type
_entity.pdbx_description
1 polymer ?
#
loop_
_entity_poly.entity_id
_entity_poly.type
_entity_poly.pdbx_seq_one_letter_code
_entity_poly.pdbx_strand_id
1 'polypeptide(L)'
;MSKPPVPARTFDAWPRIDVDTDRGSPHHRVECLAISAATHWALGPDGPYKRPGQSLAEIIRGAVHEGLLHLAELGLIDVDTARLTAASGYPIDRDGLRPAPTDPVKDSTRD
;
A
#
# COMPACT_ATOMS: atom_id res chain seq x y z
N MET A 1 12.45 5.84 -12.12
CA MET A 1 11.55 4.79 -12.62
C MET A 1 10.31 5.46 -13.19
N SER A 2 9.80 5.00 -14.33
CA SER A 2 8.53 5.48 -14.87
C SER A 2 7.37 4.99 -14.00
N LYS A 3 6.40 5.86 -13.70
CA LYS A 3 5.18 5.46 -12.99
C LYS A 3 4.47 4.33 -13.79
N PRO A 4 3.91 3.29 -13.14
CA PRO A 4 3.20 2.21 -13.85
C PRO A 4 2.06 2.78 -14.70
N PRO A 5 1.67 2.21 -15.85
CA PRO A 5 0.60 2.80 -16.65
C PRO A 5 -0.75 2.84 -15.90
N VAL A 6 -1.61 3.80 -16.23
CA VAL A 6 -3.02 3.77 -15.77
C VAL A 6 -3.76 2.66 -16.52
N PRO A 7 -4.77 2.01 -15.91
CA PRO A 7 -5.58 1.03 -16.62
C PRO A 7 -6.28 1.66 -17.83
N ALA A 8 -6.48 0.87 -18.89
CA ALA A 8 -7.15 1.35 -20.10
C ALA A 8 -8.66 1.55 -19.90
N ARG A 9 -9.27 0.82 -18.95
CA ARG A 9 -10.70 0.89 -18.60
C ARG A 9 -10.89 0.91 -17.08
N THR A 10 -12.05 1.41 -16.64
CA THR A 10 -12.41 1.64 -15.22
C THR A 10 -12.28 0.41 -14.30
N PHE A 11 -12.49 -0.80 -14.83
CA PHE A 11 -12.43 -2.05 -14.07
C PHE A 11 -11.22 -2.92 -14.42
N ASP A 12 -10.33 -2.43 -15.28
CA ASP A 12 -9.10 -3.14 -15.58
C ASP A 12 -8.20 -3.13 -14.33
N ALA A 13 -7.47 -4.23 -14.13
CA ALA A 13 -6.52 -4.31 -13.03
C ALA A 13 -5.44 -3.24 -13.18
N TRP A 14 -5.12 -2.58 -12.07
CA TRP A 14 -3.96 -1.70 -12.01
C TRP A 14 -2.69 -2.54 -12.12
N PRO A 15 -1.80 -2.26 -13.11
CA PRO A 15 -0.50 -2.90 -13.19
C PRO A 15 0.24 -2.70 -11.86
N ARG A 16 0.49 -3.80 -11.15
CA ARG A 16 1.25 -3.76 -9.91
C ARG A 16 2.73 -3.68 -10.25
N ILE A 17 3.48 -2.95 -9.43
CA ILE A 17 4.93 -2.98 -9.44
C ILE A 17 5.39 -4.03 -8.43
N ASP A 18 6.45 -4.75 -8.79
CA ASP A 18 7.12 -5.60 -7.80
C ASP A 18 7.80 -4.71 -6.78
N VAL A 19 7.42 -4.89 -5.52
CA VAL A 19 7.99 -4.16 -4.38
C VAL A 19 8.73 -5.18 -3.54
N ASP A 20 10.04 -4.98 -3.37
CA ASP A 20 10.83 -5.75 -2.43
C ASP A 20 10.42 -5.38 -1.00
N THR A 21 9.78 -6.30 -0.29
CA THR A 21 9.31 -6.11 1.09
C THR A 21 10.26 -6.69 2.14
N ASP A 22 11.45 -7.13 1.76
CA ASP A 22 12.40 -7.74 2.71
C ASP A 22 12.93 -6.71 3.71
N ARG A 23 13.37 -7.21 4.86
CA ARG A 23 13.99 -6.38 5.91
C ARG A 23 15.23 -5.70 5.34
N GLY A 24 15.25 -4.37 5.42
CA GLY A 24 16.35 -3.54 4.94
C GLY A 24 16.15 -2.98 3.54
N SER A 25 15.08 -3.40 2.83
CA SER A 25 14.71 -2.82 1.55
C SER A 25 14.29 -1.35 1.68
N PRO A 26 14.27 -0.57 0.58
CA PRO A 26 13.70 0.77 0.57
C PRO A 26 12.25 0.81 1.05
N HIS A 27 11.43 -0.18 0.68
CA HIS A 27 10.05 -0.28 1.16
C HIS A 27 10.01 -0.43 2.69
N HIS A 28 10.81 -1.33 3.26
CA HIS A 28 10.84 -1.53 4.71
C HIS A 28 11.21 -0.25 5.47
N ARG A 29 12.13 0.56 4.93
CA ARG A 29 12.49 1.86 5.50
C ARG A 29 11.32 2.85 5.49
N VAL A 30 10.58 2.92 4.38
CA VAL A 30 9.38 3.76 4.24
C VAL A 30 8.27 3.29 5.20
N GLU A 31 8.05 1.97 5.28
CA GLU A 31 7.13 1.35 6.22
C GLU A 31 7.47 1.71 7.67
N CYS A 32 8.74 1.61 8.09
CA CYS A 32 9.17 1.99 9.43
C CYS A 32 8.87 3.46 9.76
N LEU A 33 9.05 4.37 8.80
CA LEU A 33 8.73 5.79 8.99
C LEU A 33 7.23 6.01 9.17
N ALA A 34 6.41 5.39 8.32
CA ALA A 34 4.95 5.48 8.42
C ALA A 34 4.43 4.91 9.75
N ILE A 35 4.94 3.74 10.16
CA ILE A 35 4.59 3.11 11.45
C ILE A 35 5.01 4.03 12.61
N SER A 36 6.19 4.64 12.54
CA SER A 36 6.67 5.56 13.59
C SER A 36 5.77 6.79 13.71
N ALA A 37 5.34 7.38 12.59
CA ALA A 37 4.39 8.49 12.59
C ALA A 37 3.03 8.09 13.20
N ALA A 38 2.47 6.98 12.72
CA ALA A 38 1.22 6.43 13.23
C ALA A 38 1.29 6.12 14.75
N THR A 39 2.42 5.59 15.22
CA THR A 39 2.63 5.27 16.64
C THR A 39 2.76 6.52 17.49
N HIS A 40 3.50 7.54 17.03
CA HIS A 40 3.61 8.81 17.73
C HIS A 40 2.27 9.52 17.87
N TRP A 41 1.48 9.55 16.79
CA TRP A 41 0.11 10.05 16.86
C TRP A 41 -0.72 9.23 17.85
N ALA A 42 -0.67 7.90 17.74
CA ALA A 42 -1.48 7.01 18.55
C ALA A 42 -1.26 7.22 20.05
N LEU A 43 0.00 7.38 20.46
CA LEU A 43 0.43 7.57 21.84
C LEU A 43 0.44 9.04 22.29
N GLY A 44 0.18 9.97 21.36
CA GLY A 44 0.20 11.40 21.61
C GLY A 44 -0.95 11.90 22.49
N PRO A 45 -0.93 13.19 22.88
CA PRO A 45 -1.97 13.78 23.73
C PRO A 45 -3.37 13.72 23.10
N ASP A 46 -3.42 13.77 21.76
CA ASP A 46 -4.64 13.70 20.96
C ASP A 46 -4.94 12.30 20.41
N GLY A 47 -4.13 11.32 20.82
CA GLY A 47 -4.23 9.96 20.35
C GLY A 47 -5.39 9.16 20.96
N PRO A 48 -5.77 8.04 20.34
CA PRO A 48 -6.83 7.15 20.80
C PRO A 48 -6.67 6.65 22.24
N TYR A 49 -5.43 6.48 22.73
CA TYR A 49 -5.19 6.07 24.12
C TYR A 49 -5.67 7.10 25.15
N LYS A 50 -5.82 8.36 24.77
CA LYS A 50 -6.32 9.44 25.63
C LYS A 50 -7.78 9.81 25.34
N ARG A 51 -8.39 9.21 24.31
CA ARG A 51 -9.75 9.51 23.85
C ARG A 51 -10.62 8.25 23.95
N PRO A 52 -11.21 7.98 25.14
CA PRO A 52 -12.11 6.85 25.29
C PRO A 52 -13.32 7.01 24.37
N GLY A 53 -13.74 5.92 23.73
CA GLY A 53 -14.92 5.89 22.86
C GLY A 53 -14.63 5.84 21.36
N GLN A 54 -13.38 5.98 20.93
CA GLN A 54 -13.03 5.72 19.52
C GLN A 54 -13.14 4.22 19.20
N SER A 55 -13.81 3.93 18.09
CA SER A 55 -13.88 2.60 17.51
C SER A 55 -12.54 2.20 16.89
N LEU A 56 -12.29 0.89 16.81
CA LEU A 56 -11.10 0.36 16.14
C LEU A 56 -10.97 0.87 14.69
N ALA A 57 -12.09 1.04 13.99
CA ALA A 57 -12.10 1.56 12.62
C ALA A 57 -11.66 3.03 12.52
N GLU A 58 -11.94 3.85 13.53
CA GLU A 58 -11.45 5.23 13.60
C GLU A 58 -9.96 5.27 13.93
N ILE A 59 -9.52 4.40 14.84
CA ILE A 59 -8.10 4.25 15.20
C ILE A 59 -7.27 3.87 13.98
N ILE A 60 -7.70 2.85 13.24
CA ILE A 60 -7.02 2.40 12.02
C ILE A 60 -6.99 3.52 10.97
N ARG A 61 -8.12 4.22 10.78
CA ARG A 61 -8.17 5.35 9.82
C ARG A 61 -7.21 6.47 10.21
N GLY A 62 -7.14 6.84 11.49
CA GLY A 62 -6.19 7.84 11.98
C GLY A 62 -4.74 7.39 11.79
N ALA A 63 -4.40 6.15 12.17
CA ALA A 63 -3.05 5.62 11.98
C ALA A 63 -2.62 5.62 10.49
N VAL A 64 -3.51 5.22 9.58
CA VAL A 64 -3.25 5.27 8.14
C VAL A 64 -3.09 6.71 7.65
N HIS A 65 -3.96 7.62 8.11
CA HIS A 65 -3.88 9.04 7.74
C HIS A 65 -2.52 9.64 8.12
N GLU A 66 -2.08 9.43 9.36
CA GLU A 66 -0.84 10.00 9.90
C GLU A 66 0.40 9.40 9.24
N GLY A 67 0.39 8.08 9.00
CA GLY A 67 1.46 7.42 8.25
C GLY A 67 1.59 7.99 6.83
N LEU A 68 0.47 8.13 6.10
CA LEU A 68 0.47 8.70 4.75
C LEU A 68 0.86 10.18 4.74
N LEU A 69 0.33 10.97 5.68
CA LEU A 69 0.62 12.39 5.81
C LEU A 69 2.12 12.60 5.99
N HIS A 70 2.75 11.88 6.93
CA HIS A 70 4.17 12.02 7.20
C HIS A 70 5.04 11.64 6.00
N LEU A 71 4.68 10.56 5.28
CA LEU A 71 5.39 10.20 4.05
C LEU A 71 5.25 11.28 2.95
N ALA A 72 4.09 11.94 2.87
CA ALA A 72 3.85 13.02 1.91
C ALA A 72 4.66 14.28 2.27
N GLU A 73 4.70 14.65 3.56
CA GLU A 73 5.50 15.77 4.07
C GLU A 73 7.00 15.60 3.81
N LEU A 74 7.51 14.36 3.90
CA LEU A 74 8.89 14.02 3.58
C LEU A 74 9.17 13.92 2.06
N GLY A 75 8.15 14.07 1.21
CA GLY A 75 8.26 13.92 -0.24
C GLY A 75 8.54 12.49 -0.71
N LEU A 76 8.24 11.48 0.13
CA LEU A 76 8.46 10.06 -0.18
C LEU A 76 7.30 9.44 -0.98
N ILE A 77 6.10 10.04 -0.88
CA ILE A 77 4.96 9.69 -1.72
C ILE A 77 4.47 10.91 -2.49
N ASP A 78 4.10 10.69 -3.75
CA ASP A 78 3.51 11.69 -4.64
C ASP A 78 2.04 11.34 -4.88
N VAL A 79 1.15 12.33 -4.68
CA VAL A 79 -0.28 12.17 -4.90
C VAL A 79 -0.61 12.56 -6.33
N ASP A 80 -0.60 11.57 -7.21
CA ASP A 80 -0.95 11.74 -8.61
C ASP A 80 -2.48 11.81 -8.79
N THR A 81 -3.01 13.02 -8.84
CA THR A 81 -4.46 13.27 -8.92
C THR A 81 -5.10 12.70 -10.18
N ALA A 82 -4.38 12.65 -11.30
CA ALA A 82 -4.86 12.03 -12.54
C ALA A 82 -5.10 10.53 -12.35
N ARG A 83 -4.20 9.85 -11.60
CA ARG A 83 -4.38 8.44 -11.23
C ARG A 83 -5.54 8.23 -10.29
N LEU A 84 -5.73 9.13 -9.32
CA LEU A 84 -6.88 9.06 -8.41
C LEU A 84 -8.20 9.14 -9.17
N THR A 85 -8.31 10.03 -10.17
CA THR A 85 -9.51 10.14 -11.02
C THR A 85 -9.72 8.90 -11.89
N ALA A 86 -8.64 8.30 -12.40
CA ALA A 86 -8.71 7.06 -13.18
C ALA A 86 -9.10 5.82 -12.34
N ALA A 87 -8.97 5.87 -11.01
CA ALA A 87 -9.22 4.76 -10.10
C ALA A 87 -10.68 4.59 -9.66
N SER A 88 -11.66 5.09 -10.43
CA SER A 88 -13.07 5.26 -10.04
C SER A 88 -13.90 3.98 -9.75
N GLY A 89 -13.24 2.86 -9.42
CA GLY A 89 -13.86 1.59 -9.02
C GLY A 89 -13.11 0.79 -7.94
N TYR A 90 -12.17 1.38 -7.19
CA TYR A 90 -11.38 0.62 -6.21
C TYR A 90 -12.16 0.29 -4.92
N PRO A 91 -12.51 -0.98 -4.71
CA PRO A 91 -11.69 -1.81 -3.81
C PRO A 91 -11.42 -3.16 -4.46
N ILE A 92 -10.15 -3.51 -4.71
CA ILE A 92 -9.83 -4.81 -5.35
C ILE A 92 -9.01 -5.68 -4.40
N ASP A 93 -9.68 -6.76 -4.02
CA ASP A 93 -9.18 -7.96 -3.35
C ASP A 93 -7.71 -8.26 -3.69
N ARG A 94 -6.89 -8.42 -2.66
CA ARG A 94 -5.43 -8.57 -2.80
C ARG A 94 -5.06 -9.91 -3.45
N ASP A 95 -5.93 -10.91 -3.30
CA ASP A 95 -5.66 -12.31 -3.60
C ASP A 95 -6.17 -12.78 -4.98
N GLY A 96 -7.14 -12.10 -5.58
CA GLY A 96 -7.70 -12.47 -6.90
C GLY A 96 -6.77 -12.23 -8.10
N LEU A 97 -5.56 -11.69 -7.88
CA LEU A 97 -4.71 -11.14 -8.95
C LEU A 97 -3.25 -11.63 -8.92
N ARG A 98 -2.91 -12.65 -8.13
CA ARG A 98 -1.61 -13.31 -8.29
C ARG A 98 -1.67 -14.13 -9.59
N PRO A 99 -0.72 -13.99 -10.54
CA PRO A 99 -0.65 -14.92 -11.64
C PRO A 99 -0.51 -16.33 -11.06
N ALA A 100 -1.29 -17.29 -11.59
CA ALA A 100 -1.16 -18.68 -11.20
C ALA A 100 0.32 -19.08 -11.38
N PRO A 101 0.91 -19.83 -10.43
CA PRO A 101 2.26 -20.35 -10.62
C PRO A 101 2.29 -21.07 -11.96
N THR A 102 3.15 -20.61 -12.87
CA THR A 102 3.38 -21.30 -14.13
C THR A 102 3.79 -22.72 -13.81
N ASP A 103 3.00 -23.68 -14.30
CA ASP A 103 3.30 -25.11 -14.14
C ASP A 103 4.78 -25.36 -14.51
N PRO A 104 5.49 -26.19 -13.74
CA PRO A 104 6.85 -26.54 -14.10
C PRO A 104 6.82 -27.17 -15.50
N VAL A 105 7.70 -26.68 -16.37
CA VAL A 105 7.97 -27.25 -17.69
C VAL A 105 8.10 -28.76 -17.52
N LYS A 106 7.17 -29.53 -18.07
CA LYS A 106 7.33 -30.98 -18.18
C LYS A 106 8.54 -31.19 -19.09
N ASP A 107 9.67 -31.52 -18.48
CA ASP A 107 10.87 -31.96 -19.17
C ASP A 107 10.55 -33.29 -19.83
N SER A 108 10.08 -33.20 -21.08
CA SER A 108 9.76 -34.33 -21.93
C SER A 108 11.05 -34.81 -22.58
N THR A 109 11.97 -35.33 -21.78
CA THR A 109 13.16 -36.02 -22.27
C THR A 109 13.71 -37.00 -21.25
N ARG A 110 13.25 -38.26 -21.32
CA ARG A 110 14.14 -39.41 -21.56
C ARG A 110 13.34 -40.71 -21.64
N ASP A 111 13.68 -41.43 -22.70
CA ASP A 111 13.25 -42.76 -23.12
C ASP A 111 13.41 -43.84 -22.06
#